data_AF-A0AB34IIX8-F1
#
_entry.id   AF-A0AB34IIX8-F1
#
_cell.length_a   1.000
_cell.length_b   1.000
_cell.length_c   1.000
_cell.angle_alpha   90.00
_cell.angle_beta   90.00
_cell.angle_gamma   90.00
#
_symmetry.space_group_name_H-M   'P 1'
#
loop_
_entity.id
_entity.type
_entity.pdbx_description
1 polymer ?
#
loop_
_entity_poly.entity_id
_entity_poly.type
_entity_poly.pdbx_seq_one_letter_code
_entity_poly.pdbx_strand_id
1 'polypeptide(L)'
;MERPFILTCHKCRQVISDSNQLLATVPSLDALVLDAIVGVRIDPTDEREGAAAFGRLSCHDCHTELGRVYSAAAEPLQHVVHRPEAPRYTLHRGALGSYVMGSAKEQHDRAHGVRSDGGEAEGAWAARDGAGGEASENVLVQQLMRVVLGLDQRLKALEQLRAKGEERAAEGGEEGDGEAGRKRAR
;
A
#
# COMPACT_ATOMS: atom_id res chain seq x y z
N MET A 1 6.66 9.31 -7.47
CA MET A 1 5.22 9.65 -7.46
C MET A 1 4.48 8.34 -7.44
N GLU A 2 3.65 8.08 -6.43
CA GLU A 2 2.81 6.88 -6.40
C GLU A 2 1.84 6.93 -7.58
N ARG A 3 1.76 5.83 -8.33
CA ARG A 3 0.84 5.73 -9.47
C ARG A 3 -0.59 5.57 -8.93
N PRO A 4 -1.59 6.30 -9.46
CA PRO A 4 -2.96 6.15 -9.01
C PRO A 4 -3.47 4.75 -9.34
N PHE A 5 -4.31 4.22 -8.45
CA PHE A 5 -4.92 2.90 -8.63
C PHE A 5 -6.45 2.98 -8.47
N ILE A 6 -7.13 2.10 -9.18
CA ILE A 6 -8.58 1.92 -9.12
C ILE A 6 -8.90 0.77 -8.16
N LEU A 7 -9.95 0.95 -7.37
CA LEU A 7 -10.56 -0.07 -6.53
C LEU A 7 -11.80 -0.63 -7.22
N THR A 8 -11.86 -1.95 -7.30
CA THR A 8 -12.94 -2.71 -7.94
C THR A 8 -13.52 -3.74 -6.98
N CYS A 9 -14.77 -4.15 -7.18
CA CYS A 9 -15.31 -5.30 -6.48
C CYS A 9 -14.52 -6.57 -6.87
N HIS A 10 -14.02 -7.34 -5.91
CA HIS A 10 -13.23 -8.55 -6.22
C HIS A 10 -14.02 -9.59 -7.04
N LYS A 11 -15.35 -9.64 -6.85
CA LYS A 11 -16.23 -10.66 -7.45
C LYS A 11 -16.64 -10.32 -8.89
N CYS A 12 -17.18 -9.13 -9.13
CA CYS A 12 -17.68 -8.73 -10.46
C CYS A 12 -16.80 -7.71 -11.19
N ARG A 13 -15.70 -7.25 -10.57
CA ARG A 13 -14.79 -6.24 -11.12
C ARG A 13 -15.41 -4.86 -11.39
N GLN A 14 -16.63 -4.60 -10.93
CA GLN A 14 -17.25 -3.28 -10.96
C GLN A 14 -16.36 -2.25 -10.26
N VAL A 15 -16.17 -1.09 -10.87
CA VAL A 15 -15.38 0.01 -10.28
C VAL A 15 -16.14 0.59 -9.10
N ILE A 16 -15.46 0.70 -7.96
CA ILE A 16 -16.02 1.19 -6.70
C ILE A 16 -15.46 2.56 -6.33
N SER A 17 -14.15 2.78 -6.47
CA SER A 17 -13.50 4.04 -6.16
C SER A 17 -12.07 4.08 -6.73
N ASP A 18 -11.29 5.10 -6.37
CA ASP A 18 -9.89 5.27 -6.76
C ASP A 18 -9.05 5.76 -5.58
N SER A 19 -7.72 5.70 -5.73
CA SER A 19 -6.76 6.04 -4.68
C SER A 19 -6.81 7.50 -4.24
N ASN A 20 -7.34 8.42 -5.05
CA ASN A 20 -7.44 9.84 -4.68
C ASN A 20 -8.54 10.07 -3.63
N GLN A 21 -9.49 9.14 -3.50
CA GLN A 21 -10.53 9.17 -2.49
C GLN A 21 -10.10 8.52 -1.17
N LEU A 22 -8.91 7.92 -1.10
CA LEU A 22 -8.41 7.23 0.09
C LEU A 22 -8.01 8.24 1.16
N LEU A 23 -8.75 8.21 2.27
CA LEU A 23 -8.50 9.06 3.42
C LEU A 23 -7.56 8.39 4.42
N ALA A 24 -7.79 7.11 4.70
CA ALA A 24 -7.02 6.35 5.66
C ALA A 24 -7.14 4.85 5.42
N THR A 25 -6.15 4.10 5.90
CA THR A 25 -6.26 2.65 6.11
C THR A 25 -6.38 2.40 7.61
N VAL A 26 -7.34 1.55 8.01
CA VAL A 26 -7.62 1.26 9.41
C VAL A 26 -7.36 -0.23 9.66
N PRO A 27 -6.16 -0.59 10.16
CA PRO A 27 -5.77 -2.00 10.31
C PRO A 27 -6.68 -2.79 11.23
N SER A 28 -7.23 -2.17 12.28
CA SER A 28 -8.14 -2.82 13.24
C SER A 28 -9.47 -3.27 12.62
N LEU A 29 -9.85 -2.69 11.47
CA LEU A 29 -11.06 -3.04 10.72
C LEU A 29 -10.77 -3.81 9.43
N ASP A 30 -9.49 -4.04 9.12
CA ASP A 30 -9.01 -4.45 7.79
C ASP A 30 -9.72 -3.69 6.65
N ALA A 31 -9.81 -2.36 6.81
CA ALA A 31 -10.66 -1.52 5.97
C ALA A 31 -9.93 -0.29 5.42
N LEU A 32 -10.37 0.13 4.23
CA LEU A 32 -10.02 1.38 3.58
C LEU A 32 -11.14 2.39 3.83
N VAL A 33 -10.78 3.60 4.27
CA VAL A 33 -11.73 4.69 4.47
C VAL A 33 -11.67 5.62 3.27
N LEU A 34 -12.80 5.79 2.59
CA LEU A 34 -12.94 6.56 1.35
C LEU A 34 -13.94 7.71 1.52
N ASP A 35 -13.67 8.83 0.85
CA ASP A 35 -14.58 10.00 0.80
C ASP A 35 -15.74 9.77 -0.17
N ALA A 36 -15.45 9.17 -1.32
CA ALA A 36 -16.44 8.89 -2.36
C ALA A 36 -16.35 7.45 -2.89
N ILE A 37 -17.52 6.85 -3.11
CA ILE A 37 -17.68 5.52 -3.69
C ILE A 37 -18.82 5.53 -4.72
N VAL A 38 -18.73 4.65 -5.72
CA VAL A 38 -19.71 4.48 -6.81
C VAL A 38 -20.07 3.00 -6.98
N GLY A 39 -21.19 2.70 -7.64
CA GLY A 39 -21.58 1.32 -7.94
C GLY A 39 -21.90 0.49 -6.69
N VAL A 40 -22.30 1.15 -5.60
CA VAL A 40 -22.68 0.50 -4.33
C VAL A 40 -24.13 0.75 -3.99
N ARG A 41 -24.70 -0.15 -3.19
CA ARG A 41 -25.96 0.00 -2.47
C ARG A 41 -25.66 0.22 -1.00
N ILE A 42 -26.40 1.14 -0.39
CA ILE A 42 -26.36 1.41 1.03
C ILE A 42 -27.64 0.87 1.63
N ASP A 43 -27.53 -0.15 2.46
CA ASP A 43 -28.64 -0.66 3.23
C ASP A 43 -28.61 0.04 4.60
N PRO A 44 -29.54 0.97 4.89
CA PRO A 44 -29.59 1.69 6.15
C PRO A 44 -30.12 0.75 7.23
N THR A 45 -29.24 -0.11 7.72
CA THR A 45 -29.45 -0.92 8.91
C THR A 45 -28.91 -0.16 10.11
N ASP A 46 -29.64 -0.13 11.23
CA ASP A 46 -29.10 0.35 12.52
C ASP A 46 -28.32 -0.78 13.22
N GLU A 47 -27.43 -1.44 12.49
CA GLU A 47 -26.51 -2.40 13.08
C GLU A 47 -25.47 -1.66 13.91
N ARG A 48 -25.05 -2.27 15.02
CA ARG A 48 -24.16 -1.64 15.99
C ARG A 48 -22.88 -2.42 16.16
N GLU A 49 -21.77 -1.72 16.09
CA GLU A 49 -20.45 -2.21 16.48
C GLU A 49 -19.91 -1.30 17.58
N GLY A 50 -19.92 -1.82 18.82
CA GLY A 50 -19.71 -1.00 20.00
C GLY A 50 -20.80 0.07 20.15
N ALA A 51 -20.39 1.34 20.20
CA ALA A 51 -21.28 2.49 20.35
C ALA A 51 -21.74 3.12 19.01
N ALA A 52 -21.21 2.68 17.87
CA ALA A 52 -21.49 3.29 16.58
C ALA A 52 -22.52 2.49 15.78
N ALA A 53 -23.49 3.20 15.19
CA ALA A 53 -24.42 2.64 14.22
C ALA A 53 -23.78 2.67 12.83
N PHE A 54 -24.00 1.61 12.04
CA PHE A 54 -23.48 1.51 10.68
C PHE A 54 -24.50 0.88 9.72
N GLY A 55 -24.58 1.45 8.52
CA GLY A 55 -25.25 0.83 7.38
C GLY A 55 -24.31 -0.11 6.64
N ARG A 56 -24.85 -1.15 5.99
CA ARG A 56 -24.06 -2.07 5.16
C ARG A 56 -23.90 -1.51 3.74
N LEU A 57 -22.72 -1.72 3.17
CA LEU A 57 -22.40 -1.40 1.79
C LEU A 57 -22.30 -2.70 1.00
N SER A 58 -23.09 -2.82 -0.05
CA SER A 58 -23.05 -3.95 -0.97
C SER A 58 -22.80 -3.50 -2.40
N CYS A 59 -22.16 -4.35 -3.22
CA CYS A 59 -21.98 -4.06 -4.63
C CYS A 59 -23.34 -4.01 -5.34
N HIS A 60 -23.56 -3.00 -6.18
CA HIS A 60 -24.82 -2.86 -6.92
C HIS A 60 -25.11 -4.08 -7.80
N ASP A 61 -24.10 -4.61 -8.50
CA ASP A 61 -24.30 -5.64 -9.52
C ASP A 61 -24.33 -7.07 -8.96
N CYS A 62 -23.42 -7.38 -8.03
CA CYS A 62 -23.24 -8.75 -7.52
C CYS A 62 -23.67 -8.93 -6.06
N HIS A 63 -24.20 -7.87 -5.44
CA HIS A 63 -24.75 -7.85 -4.08
C HIS A 63 -23.80 -8.35 -2.99
N THR A 64 -22.50 -8.41 -3.29
CA THR A 64 -21.49 -8.84 -2.33
C THR A 64 -21.24 -7.72 -1.35
N GLU A 65 -21.18 -8.03 -0.06
CA GLU A 65 -20.87 -7.06 0.99
C GLU A 65 -19.45 -6.53 0.77
N LEU A 66 -19.34 -5.22 0.64
CA LEU A 66 -18.08 -4.51 0.42
C LEU A 66 -17.58 -3.82 1.68
N GLY A 67 -18.47 -3.49 2.62
CA GLY A 67 -18.10 -2.76 3.82
C GLY A 67 -19.28 -2.11 4.53
N ARG A 68 -18.99 -0.99 5.19
CA ARG A 68 -19.90 -0.30 6.10
C ARG A 68 -19.83 1.21 5.90
N VAL A 69 -20.92 1.89 6.22
CA VAL A 69 -20.97 3.36 6.33
C VAL A 69 -21.34 3.73 7.75
N TYR A 70 -20.49 4.50 8.40
CA TYR A 70 -20.73 4.95 9.77
C TYR A 70 -21.41 6.31 9.77
N SER A 71 -22.53 6.41 10.48
CA SER A 71 -23.27 7.68 10.67
C SER A 71 -22.64 8.58 11.74
N ALA A 72 -21.81 8.01 12.61
CA ALA A 72 -21.07 8.71 13.66
C ALA A 72 -19.60 8.26 13.69
N ALA A 73 -18.74 9.06 14.32
CA ALA A 73 -17.33 8.70 14.52
C ALA A 73 -17.21 7.50 15.47
N ALA A 74 -17.19 6.30 14.91
CA ALA A 74 -16.82 5.09 15.63
C ALA A 74 -15.40 5.24 16.22
N GLU A 75 -15.12 4.62 17.37
CA GLU A 75 -13.80 4.64 18.01
C GLU A 75 -12.61 4.35 17.07
N PRO A 76 -12.67 3.40 16.10
CA PRO A 76 -11.56 3.20 15.16
C PRO A 76 -11.41 4.32 14.10
N LEU A 77 -12.40 5.21 13.96
CA LEU A 77 -12.44 6.28 12.96
C LEU A 77 -12.23 7.68 13.54
N GLN A 78 -11.98 7.80 14.86
CA GLN A 78 -11.75 9.09 15.52
C GLN A 78 -10.51 9.80 14.98
N HIS A 79 -9.51 9.04 14.53
CA HIS A 79 -8.25 9.57 13.99
C HIS A 79 -8.33 9.95 12.51
N VAL A 80 -9.43 9.64 11.82
CA VAL A 80 -9.62 9.99 10.41
C VAL A 80 -10.13 11.43 10.33
N VAL A 81 -9.24 12.35 9.95
CA VAL A 81 -9.59 13.76 9.72
C VAL A 81 -10.49 13.83 8.48
N HIS A 82 -11.78 14.08 8.70
CA HIS A 82 -12.79 14.15 7.65
C HIS A 82 -13.68 15.37 7.84
N ARG A 83 -14.39 15.78 6.79
CA ARG A 83 -15.45 16.78 6.93
C ARG A 83 -16.52 16.25 7.89
N PRO A 84 -16.99 17.04 8.86
CA PRO A 84 -17.93 16.57 9.89
C PRO A 84 -19.23 15.98 9.35
N GLU A 85 -19.67 16.46 8.20
CA GLU A 85 -20.98 16.16 7.60
C GLU A 85 -20.92 15.09 6.50
N ALA A 86 -19.72 14.66 6.10
CA ALA A 86 -19.57 13.74 4.98
C ALA A 86 -19.50 12.28 5.47
N PRO A 87 -20.25 11.36 4.84
CA PRO A 87 -20.33 9.96 5.23
C PRO A 87 -18.96 9.28 5.06
N ARG A 88 -18.58 8.46 6.04
CA ARG A 88 -17.31 7.71 6.01
C ARG A 88 -17.56 6.32 5.48
N TYR A 89 -17.15 6.07 4.25
CA TYR A 89 -17.26 4.76 3.63
C TYR A 89 -16.06 3.92 4.01
N THR A 90 -16.29 2.86 4.78
CA THR A 90 -15.25 1.90 5.14
C THR A 90 -15.43 0.63 4.33
N LEU A 91 -14.52 0.35 3.41
CA LEU A 91 -14.56 -0.85 2.57
C LEU A 91 -13.55 -1.89 3.05
N HIS A 92 -13.97 -3.14 3.19
CA HIS A 92 -13.10 -4.24 3.57
C HIS A 92 -12.08 -4.54 2.48
N ARG A 93 -10.81 -4.68 2.87
CA ARG A 93 -9.73 -4.89 1.91
C ARG A 93 -9.90 -6.19 1.12
N GLY A 94 -10.33 -7.26 1.78
CA GLY A 94 -10.60 -8.55 1.13
C GLY A 94 -11.77 -8.54 0.13
N ALA A 95 -12.66 -7.54 0.21
CA ALA A 95 -13.77 -7.41 -0.73
C ALA A 95 -13.41 -6.66 -2.02
N LEU A 96 -12.19 -6.13 -2.12
CA LEU A 96 -11.75 -5.26 -3.20
C LEU A 96 -10.57 -5.86 -3.98
N GLY A 97 -10.58 -5.65 -5.30
CA GLY A 97 -9.40 -5.79 -6.16
C GLY A 97 -8.84 -4.43 -6.53
N SER A 98 -7.52 -4.32 -6.70
CA SER A 98 -6.87 -3.09 -7.16
C SER A 98 -6.27 -3.22 -8.56
N TYR A 99 -6.29 -2.13 -9.31
CA TYR A 99 -5.64 -2.02 -10.62
C TYR A 99 -4.83 -0.74 -10.71
N VAL A 100 -3.53 -0.85 -10.98
CA VAL A 100 -2.63 0.31 -11.12
C VAL A 100 -2.68 0.81 -12.57
N MET A 101 -2.96 2.09 -12.76
CA MET A 101 -2.94 2.71 -14.08
C MET A 101 -1.52 2.68 -14.67
N GLY A 102 -1.39 2.22 -15.92
CA GLY A 102 -0.10 2.15 -16.63
C GLY A 102 0.68 0.84 -16.45
N SER A 103 0.23 -0.10 -15.61
CA SER A 103 0.88 -1.41 -15.48
C SER A 103 0.42 -2.44 -16.53
N ALA A 104 -0.43 -2.08 -17.49
CA ALA A 104 -0.94 -3.03 -18.49
C ALA A 104 0.17 -3.65 -19.34
N LYS A 105 1.15 -2.82 -19.77
CA LYS A 105 2.33 -3.29 -20.51
C LYS A 105 3.24 -4.14 -19.61
N GLU A 106 3.50 -3.68 -18.38
CA GLU A 106 4.32 -4.41 -17.41
C GLU A 106 3.71 -5.78 -17.02
N GLN A 107 2.38 -5.88 -16.94
CA GLN A 107 1.66 -7.13 -16.67
C GLN A 107 1.61 -8.05 -17.88
N HIS A 108 1.42 -7.52 -19.09
CA HIS A 108 1.50 -8.28 -20.34
C HIS A 108 2.91 -8.85 -20.56
N ASP A 109 3.94 -8.01 -20.43
CA ASP A 109 5.33 -8.41 -20.61
C ASP A 109 5.74 -9.46 -19.57
N ARG A 110 5.24 -9.34 -18.33
CA ARG A 110 5.43 -10.35 -17.28
C ARG A 110 4.66 -11.65 -17.54
N ALA A 111 3.43 -11.58 -18.06
CA ALA A 111 2.63 -12.76 -18.41
C ALA A 111 3.20 -13.53 -19.61
N HIS A 112 3.86 -12.84 -20.53
CA HIS A 112 4.51 -13.43 -21.70
C HIS A 112 6.02 -13.67 -21.53
N GLY A 113 6.56 -13.50 -20.31
CA GLY A 113 7.97 -13.76 -20.01
C GLY A 113 8.96 -12.83 -20.72
N VAL A 114 8.49 -11.71 -21.27
CA VAL A 114 9.33 -10.69 -21.88
C VAL A 114 9.92 -9.85 -20.74
N ARG A 115 11.08 -10.29 -20.24
CA ARG A 115 11.90 -9.43 -19.38
C ARG A 115 12.52 -8.36 -20.26
N SER A 116 11.94 -7.17 -20.27
CA SER A 116 12.71 -5.99 -20.68
C SER A 116 13.80 -5.79 -19.65
N ASP A 117 15.03 -6.15 -20.01
CA ASP A 117 16.23 -5.75 -19.28
C ASP A 117 16.28 -4.22 -19.22
N GLY A 118 16.00 -3.68 -18.04
CA GLY A 118 16.16 -2.27 -17.75
C GLY A 118 15.06 -1.74 -16.83
N GLY A 119 15.31 -1.72 -15.53
CA GLY A 119 14.48 -0.99 -14.57
C GLY A 119 14.31 -1.71 -13.25
N GLU A 120 15.18 -1.34 -12.33
CA GLU A 120 15.25 -1.66 -10.91
C GLU A 120 13.91 -1.90 -10.19
N ALA A 121 13.93 -2.95 -9.35
CA ALA A 121 13.28 -3.06 -8.05
C ALA A 121 12.04 -2.20 -7.78
N GLU A 122 10.84 -2.77 -7.92
CA GLU A 122 9.74 -2.54 -6.96
C GLU A 122 8.60 -3.56 -7.15
N GLY A 123 7.98 -3.97 -6.02
CA GLY A 123 6.68 -4.66 -6.03
C GLY A 123 6.71 -6.19 -5.82
N ALA A 124 7.20 -6.67 -4.68
CA ALA A 124 7.03 -8.06 -4.22
C ALA A 124 5.73 -8.28 -3.41
N TRP A 125 4.58 -7.79 -3.87
CA TRP A 125 3.30 -7.88 -3.14
C TRP A 125 2.12 -8.40 -3.96
N ALA A 126 2.37 -9.11 -5.06
CA ALA A 126 1.29 -9.67 -5.89
C ALA A 126 1.59 -11.11 -6.31
N ALA A 127 1.44 -12.05 -5.37
CA ALA A 127 1.19 -13.45 -5.70
C ALA A 127 0.62 -14.17 -4.47
N ARG A 128 -0.70 -14.39 -4.44
CA ARG A 128 -1.34 -15.72 -4.36
C ARG A 128 -2.75 -15.61 -3.78
N ASP A 129 -3.71 -15.53 -4.69
CA ASP A 129 -4.98 -16.24 -4.51
C ASP A 129 -5.05 -17.33 -5.58
N GLY A 130 -5.25 -18.56 -5.14
CA GLY A 130 -5.49 -19.70 -6.02
C GLY A 130 -4.79 -20.98 -5.60
N ALA A 131 -5.31 -21.64 -4.55
CA ALA A 131 -5.44 -23.09 -4.37
C ALA A 131 -5.60 -23.42 -2.88
N GLY A 132 -6.70 -24.07 -2.52
CA GLY A 132 -7.01 -24.46 -1.15
C GLY A 132 -6.11 -25.55 -0.57
N GLY A 133 -6.27 -25.76 0.74
CA GLY A 133 -5.89 -26.97 1.47
C GLY A 133 -4.40 -27.12 1.78
N GLU A 134 -4.01 -26.86 3.03
CA GLU A 134 -2.79 -27.36 3.72
C GLU A 134 -1.40 -26.98 3.16
N ALA A 135 -1.28 -26.43 1.94
CA ALA A 135 -0.01 -25.94 1.39
C ALA A 135 0.39 -24.51 1.86
N SER A 136 -0.44 -23.87 2.69
CA SER A 136 -0.35 -22.44 3.03
C SER A 136 0.82 -22.11 3.97
N GLU A 137 1.07 -22.91 5.00
CA GLU A 137 2.12 -22.61 6.00
C GLU A 137 3.53 -22.72 5.42
N ASN A 138 3.80 -23.74 4.61
CA ASN A 138 5.10 -23.89 3.95
C ASN A 138 5.40 -22.75 2.97
N VAL A 139 4.38 -22.20 2.30
CA VAL A 139 4.53 -21.06 1.40
C VAL A 139 4.81 -19.78 2.20
N LEU A 140 4.10 -19.57 3.31
CA LEU A 140 4.34 -18.46 4.25
C LEU A 140 5.75 -18.53 4.85
N VAL A 141 6.20 -19.70 5.29
CA VAL A 141 7.56 -19.91 5.82
C VAL A 141 8.63 -19.63 4.75
N GLN A 142 8.42 -20.09 3.52
CA GLN A 142 9.34 -19.79 2.41
C GLN A 142 9.37 -18.30 2.03
N GLN A 143 8.25 -17.60 2.19
CA GLN A 143 8.16 -16.16 1.93
C GLN A 143 8.81 -15.36 3.07
N LEU A 144 8.56 -15.74 4.32
CA LEU A 144 9.21 -15.17 5.51
C LEU A 144 10.73 -15.37 5.43
N MET A 145 11.19 -16.56 5.08
CA MET A 145 12.61 -16.86 4.95
C MET A 145 13.27 -16.03 3.83
N ARG A 146 12.57 -15.77 2.73
CA ARG A 146 13.05 -14.84 1.69
C ARG A 146 13.17 -13.40 2.18
N VAL A 147 12.21 -12.92 2.96
CA VAL A 147 12.26 -11.58 3.56
C VAL A 147 13.41 -11.47 4.55
N VAL A 148 13.57 -12.47 5.43
CA VAL A 148 14.65 -12.51 6.42
C VAL A 148 16.03 -12.52 5.75
N LEU A 149 16.22 -13.34 4.71
CA LEU A 149 17.48 -13.36 3.95
C LEU A 149 17.74 -12.04 3.21
N GLY A 150 16.70 -11.41 2.68
CA GLY A 150 16.83 -10.09 2.06
C GLY A 150 17.22 -8.99 3.06
N LEU A 151 16.67 -9.05 4.28
CA LEU A 151 17.04 -8.14 5.37
C LEU A 151 18.46 -8.39 5.86
N ASP A 152 18.88 -9.65 6.00
CA ASP A 152 20.26 -10.03 6.39
C ASP A 152 21.30 -9.52 5.38
N GLN A 153 21.01 -9.63 4.08
CA GLN A 153 21.89 -9.10 3.03
C GLN A 153 21.97 -7.57 3.07
N ARG A 154 20.87 -6.88 3.34
CA ARG A 154 20.85 -5.42 3.50
C ARG A 154 21.60 -4.98 4.75
N LEU A 155 21.46 -5.70 5.86
CA LEU A 155 22.22 -5.47 7.10
C LEU A 155 23.72 -5.62 6.84
N LYS A 156 24.14 -6.70 6.19
CA LYS A 156 25.56 -6.90 5.83
C LYS A 156 26.08 -5.82 4.89
N ALA A 157 25.29 -5.35 3.94
CA ALA A 157 25.67 -4.24 3.07
C ALA A 157 25.85 -2.93 3.85
N LEU A 158 24.95 -2.65 4.81
CA LEU A 158 25.06 -1.48 5.69
C LEU A 158 26.26 -1.57 6.64
N GLU A 159 26.56 -2.76 7.17
CA GLU A 159 27.75 -3.01 8.00
C GLU A 159 29.04 -2.84 7.20
N GLN A 160 29.08 -3.30 5.94
CA GLN A 160 30.22 -3.07 5.06
C GLN A 160 30.40 -1.59 4.68
N LEU A 161 29.31 -0.86 4.48
CA LEU A 161 29.36 0.58 4.24
C LEU A 161 29.81 1.33 5.49
N ARG A 162 29.41 0.88 6.68
CA ARG A 162 29.88 1.44 7.96
C ARG A 162 31.37 1.15 8.17
N ALA A 163 31.83 -0.07 7.93
CA ALA A 163 33.25 -0.42 8.01
C ALA A 163 34.10 0.41 7.04
N LYS A 164 33.62 0.60 5.80
CA LYS A 164 34.28 1.48 4.80
C LYS A 164 34.21 2.96 5.16
N GLY A 165 33.17 3.38 5.87
CA GLY A 165 33.02 4.75 6.38
C GLY A 165 33.94 5.04 7.56
N GLU A 166 34.14 4.06 8.44
CA GLU A 166 35.09 4.14 9.56
C GLU A 166 36.55 4.10 9.05
N GLU A 167 36.88 3.33 7.99
CA GLU A 167 38.19 3.40 7.32
C GLU A 167 38.45 4.77 6.66
N ARG A 168 37.45 5.36 5.97
CA ARG A 168 37.59 6.70 5.37
C ARG A 168 37.67 7.83 6.39
N ALA A 169 37.08 7.66 7.57
CA ALA A 169 37.20 8.62 8.67
C ALA A 169 38.57 8.53 9.38
N ALA A 170 39.23 7.36 9.32
CA ALA A 170 40.56 7.17 9.87
C ALA A 170 41.70 7.65 8.93
N GLU A 171 41.47 7.71 7.61
CA GLU A 171 42.47 8.15 6.62
C GLU A 171 42.34 9.64 6.20
N GLY A 172 41.34 10.37 6.70
CA GLY A 172 41.00 11.73 6.26
C GLY A 172 41.43 12.88 7.20
N GLY A 173 42.45 12.68 8.02
CA GLY A 173 42.92 13.69 8.98
C GLY A 173 44.41 13.98 8.87
N GLU A 174 44.82 14.81 7.90
CA GLU A 174 45.95 15.76 8.00
C GLU A 174 46.15 16.55 6.69
N GLU A 175 46.43 17.85 6.85
CA GLU A 175 47.00 18.83 5.88
C GLU A 175 46.12 19.33 4.70
N GLY A 176 46.03 20.63 4.39
CA GLY A 176 46.84 21.75 4.83
C GLY A 176 46.32 23.11 4.34
N ASP A 177 46.85 24.12 5.04
CA ASP A 177 46.84 25.54 4.79
C ASP A 177 47.33 25.89 3.36
N GLY A 178 46.73 26.89 2.72
CA GLY A 178 46.95 27.13 1.28
C GLY A 178 46.20 28.32 0.70
N GLU A 179 46.54 29.51 1.19
CA GLU A 179 46.34 30.82 0.59
C GLU A 179 46.52 30.87 -0.94
N ALA A 180 45.49 31.28 -1.70
CA ALA A 180 45.67 32.00 -2.98
C ALA A 180 44.36 32.63 -3.51
N GLY A 181 44.35 33.96 -3.62
CA GLY A 181 43.88 34.61 -4.86
C GLY A 181 42.45 35.14 -4.92
N ARG A 182 42.12 36.15 -4.11
CA ARG A 182 41.08 37.13 -4.50
C ARG A 182 41.58 37.93 -5.71
N LYS A 183 40.97 37.74 -6.88
CA LYS A 183 40.99 38.73 -7.97
C LYS A 183 39.57 39.21 -8.25
N ARG A 184 39.37 40.48 -7.89
CA ARG A 184 38.23 41.31 -8.26
C ARG A 184 38.30 41.59 -9.76
N ALA A 185 37.18 41.44 -10.44
CA ALA A 185 36.96 42.06 -11.74
C ALA A 185 36.29 43.43 -11.50
N ARG A 186 37.09 44.49 -11.43
CA ARG A 186 36.80 45.82 -12.01
C ARG A 186 38.07 46.65 -12.02
#